data_AF-A0A551YPJ3-F1
#
_entry.id   AF-A0A551YPJ3-F1
#
_cell.length_a   1.000
_cell.length_b   1.000
_cell.length_c   1.000
_cell.angle_alpha   90.00
_cell.angle_beta   90.00
_cell.angle_gamma   90.00
#
_symmetry.space_group_name_H-M   'P 1'
#
loop_
_entity.id
_entity.type
_entity.pdbx_description
1 polymer ?
#
loop_
_entity_poly.entity_id
_entity_poly.type
_entity_poly.pdbx_seq_one_letter_code
_entity_poly.pdbx_strand_id
1 'polypeptide(L)' 'MSNQLKETIGDYGIENSLDAMIDLIEFGCLSELHKAAILAYLRQAKIHIIVLDRQQEIVEFTTVEVGNG' A
#
# COMPACT_ATOMS: atom_id res chain seq x y z
N MET A 1 2.93 -6.83 -15.03
CA MET A 1 3.34 -7.49 -13.78
C MET A 1 2.70 -6.78 -12.58
N SER A 2 1.37 -6.64 -12.59
CA SER A 2 0.63 -5.76 -11.67
C SER A 2 -0.30 -6.55 -10.73
N ASN A 3 -1.07 -7.52 -11.23
CA ASN A 3 -2.09 -8.21 -10.42
C ASN A 3 -1.50 -9.11 -9.33
N GLN A 4 -0.43 -9.86 -9.61
CA GLN A 4 0.16 -10.77 -8.61
C GLN A 4 0.65 -10.05 -7.35
N LEU A 5 1.18 -8.84 -7.48
CA LEU A 5 1.64 -8.07 -6.32
C LEU A 5 0.46 -7.57 -5.48
N LYS A 6 -0.62 -7.10 -6.11
CA LYS A 6 -1.84 -6.68 -5.41
C LYS A 6 -2.55 -7.86 -4.75
N GLU A 7 -2.66 -8.98 -5.45
CA GLU A 7 -3.16 -10.26 -4.90
C GLU A 7 -2.31 -10.67 -3.70
N THR A 8 -0.98 -10.64 -3.81
CA THR A 8 -0.09 -10.92 -2.67
C THR A 8 -0.33 -9.95 -1.50
N ILE A 9 -0.46 -8.65 -1.75
CA ILE A 9 -0.73 -7.66 -0.70
C ILE A 9 -2.05 -7.96 0.02
N GLY A 10 -3.10 -8.32 -0.72
CA GLY A 10 -4.40 -8.71 -0.20
C GLY A 10 -4.37 -10.04 0.56
N ASP A 11 -3.84 -11.09 -0.07
CA ASP A 11 -3.80 -12.46 0.44
C ASP A 11 -3.04 -12.57 1.77
N TYR A 12 -1.94 -11.82 1.90
CA TYR A 12 -1.14 -11.79 3.13
C TYR A 12 -1.59 -10.70 4.11
N GLY A 13 -2.61 -9.89 3.77
CA GLY A 13 -3.10 -8.81 4.64
C GLY A 13 -2.00 -7.80 4.98
N ILE A 14 -1.13 -7.48 4.02
CA ILE A 14 0.05 -6.63 4.24
C ILE A 14 -0.38 -5.22 4.65
N GLU A 15 -1.45 -4.68 4.07
CA GLU A 15 -2.00 -3.37 4.45
C GLU A 15 -2.43 -3.33 5.92
N ASN A 16 -3.21 -4.31 6.36
CA ASN A 16 -3.67 -4.39 7.75
C ASN A 16 -2.49 -4.55 8.73
N SER A 17 -1.49 -5.35 8.34
CA SER A 17 -0.28 -5.54 9.14
C SER A 17 0.54 -4.24 9.24
N LEU A 18 0.62 -3.49 8.15
CA LEU A 18 1.30 -2.20 8.12
C LEU A 18 0.61 -1.16 9.00
N ASP A 19 -0.73 -1.15 8.99
CA ASP A 19 -1.53 -0.27 9.85
C ASP A 19 -1.34 -0.61 11.33
N ALA A 20 -1.40 -1.91 11.67
CA ALA A 20 -1.13 -2.35 13.04
C ALA A 20 0.30 -2.00 13.50
N MET A 21 1.30 -2.07 12.62
CA MET A 21 2.68 -1.66 12.93
C MET A 21 2.79 -0.15 13.14
N ILE A 22 2.11 0.67 12.33
CA ILE A 22 2.08 2.12 12.52
C ILE A 22 1.50 2.47 13.88
N ASP A 23 0.33 1.90 14.22
CA ASP A 23 -0.33 2.13 15.51
C ASP A 23 0.56 1.69 16.69
N LEU A 24 1.19 0.53 16.57
CA LEU A 24 2.10 0.02 17.60
C LEU A 24 3.27 0.98 17.87
N ILE A 25 3.84 1.58 16.83
CA ILE A 25 4.96 2.52 16.97
C ILE A 25 4.48 3.88 17.48
N GLU A 26 3.35 4.37 16.99
CA GLU A 26 2.78 5.67 17.35
C GLU A 26 2.39 5.73 18.83
N PHE A 27 1.72 4.67 19.32
CA PHE A 27 1.25 4.56 20.70
C PHE A 27 2.19 3.78 21.63
N GLY A 28 3.27 3.22 21.10
CA GLY A 28 4.26 2.47 21.87
C GLY A 28 5.19 3.34 22.73
N CYS A 29 5.93 2.69 23.63
CA CYS A 29 6.85 3.34 24.57
C CYS A 29 8.25 3.59 23.99
N LEU A 30 8.35 3.95 22.71
CA LEU A 30 9.61 4.36 22.09
C LEU A 30 9.87 5.86 22.32
N SER A 31 11.14 6.28 22.24
CA SER A 31 11.44 7.72 22.22
C SER A 31 10.91 8.34 20.92
N GLU A 32 10.54 9.62 20.97
CA GLU A 32 9.96 10.33 19.82
C GLU A 32 10.88 10.32 18.59
N LEU A 33 12.20 10.38 18.78
CA LEU A 33 13.16 10.25 17.67
C LEU A 33 13.07 8.88 16.98
N HIS A 34 13.00 7.79 17.76
CA HIS A 34 12.88 6.45 17.21
C HIS A 34 11.53 6.23 16.54
N LYS A 35 10.43 6.74 17.13
CA LYS A 35 9.11 6.72 16.51
C LYS A 35 9.14 7.42 15.15
N ALA A 36 9.64 8.64 15.09
CA ALA A 36 9.70 9.43 13.86
C ALA A 36 10.51 8.71 12.77
N ALA A 37 11.66 8.14 13.11
CA ALA A 37 12.50 7.40 12.17
C ALA A 37 11.77 6.18 11.59
N ILE A 38 11.13 5.37 12.44
CA ILE A 38 10.41 4.16 12.01
C ILE A 38 9.16 4.52 11.21
N LEU A 39 8.36 5.47 11.69
CA LEU A 39 7.13 5.91 11.04
C LEU A 39 7.38 6.51 9.66
N ALA A 40 8.52 7.17 9.42
CA ALA A 40 8.88 7.68 8.10
C ALA A 40 8.92 6.56 7.05
N TYR A 41 9.52 5.42 7.38
CA TYR A 41 9.57 4.27 6.48
C TYR A 41 8.22 3.57 6.34
N LEU A 42 7.49 3.35 7.44
CA LEU A 42 6.19 2.67 7.40
C LEU A 42 5.14 3.47 6.63
N ARG A 43 5.09 4.79 6.83
CA ARG A 43 4.17 5.67 6.09
C ARG A 43 4.52 5.74 4.61
N GLN A 44 5.81 5.74 4.25
CA GLN A 44 6.24 5.68 2.86
C GLN A 44 5.83 4.36 2.19
N ALA A 45 6.00 3.22 2.87
CA ALA A 45 5.54 1.93 2.37
C ALA A 45 4.02 1.92 2.10
N LYS A 46 3.23 2.51 3.01
CA LYS A 46 1.77 2.63 2.86
C LYS A 46 1.39 3.45 1.63
N ILE A 47 2.07 4.58 1.42
CA ILE A 47 1.86 5.42 0.24
C ILE A 47 2.15 4.64 -1.05
N HIS A 48 3.22 3.84 -1.08
CA HIS A 48 3.54 3.02 -2.26
C HIS A 48 2.45 1.98 -2.57
N ILE A 49 1.87 1.33 -1.57
CA ILE A 49 0.75 0.40 -1.76
C ILE A 49 -0.47 1.14 -2.34
N ILE A 50 -0.82 2.31 -1.81
CA ILE A 50 -1.94 3.13 -2.31
C ILE A 50 -1.70 3.57 -3.77
N VAL A 51 -0.47 3.94 -4.12
CA VAL A 51 -0.12 4.32 -5.49
C VAL A 51 -0.24 3.13 -6.44
N LEU A 52 0.22 1.94 -6.03
CA LEU A 52 0.06 0.71 -6.81
C LEU A 52 -1.42 0.39 -7.07
N ASP A 53 -2.28 0.57 -6.06
CA ASP A 53 -3.71 0.35 -6.18
C ASP A 53 -4.36 1.31 -7.19
N ARG A 54 -4.08 2.62 -7.06
CA ARG A 54 -4.60 3.66 -7.98
C ARG A 54 -4.10 3.53 -9.40
N GLN A 55 -2.85 3.09 -9.60
CA GLN A 55 -2.31 2.88 -10.95
C GLN A 55 -2.98 1.72 -11.68
N GLN A 56 -3.51 0.72 -10.96
CA GLN A 56 -4.27 -0.36 -11.57
C GLN A 56 -5.68 0.05 -11.99
N GLU A 57 -6.39 0.83 -11.18
CA GLU A 57 -7.73 1.31 -11.54
C GLU A 57 -7.71 2.06 -12.89
N ILE A 58 -6.70 2.91 -13.12
CA ILE A 58 -6.55 3.66 -14.38
C ILE A 58 -6.37 2.73 -15.60
N VAL A 59 -5.69 1.59 -15.42
CA VAL A 59 -5.48 0.60 -16.48
C VAL A 59 -6.74 -0.21 -16.76
N GLU A 60 -7.55 -0.54 -15.74
CA GLU A 60 -8.82 -1.26 -15.93
C GLU A 60 -9.86 -0.46 -16.73
N PHE A 61 -9.94 0.86 -16.55
CA PHE A 61 -10.85 1.72 -17.31
C PHE A 61 -10.46 1.96 -18.78
N THR A 62 -9.23 1.65 -19.20
CA THR A 62 -8.77 1.89 -20.58
C THR A 62 -9.04 0.73 -21.55
N THR A 63 -9.70 -0.33 -21.09
CA THR A 63 -10.11 -1.46 -21.94
C THR A 63 -11.41 -1.14 -22.70
N VAL A 64 -11.37 -0.15 -23.59
CA VAL A 64 -12.48 0.11 -24.51
C VAL A 64 -12.37 -0.89 -25.66
N GLU A 65 -13.36 -1.77 -25.79
CA GLU A 65 -13.48 -2.67 -26.95
C GLU A 65 -13.44 -1.85 -28.24
N VAL A 66 -12.34 -1.95 -28.97
CA VAL A 66 -12.27 -1.45 -30.34
C VAL A 66 -13.03 -2.47 -31.20
N GLY A 67 -14.35 -2.29 -31.28
CA GLY A 67 -15.18 -2.96 -32.26
C GLY A 67 -14.70 -2.57 -33.66
N ASN A 68 -14.15 -3.53 -34.40
CA ASN A 68 -13.89 -3.38 -35.83
C ASN A 68 -15.24 -3.27 -36.56
N GLY A 69 -15.67 -2.03 -36.84
CA GLY A 69 -16.73 -1.69 -37.78
C GLY A 69 -16.17 -0.93 -38.96
#